data_AF-A0A383C698-F1
#
_entry.id   AF-A0A383C698-F1
#
_cell.length_a   1.000
_cell.length_b   1.000
_cell.length_c   1.000
_cell.angle_alpha   90.00
_cell.angle_beta   90.00
_cell.angle_gamma   90.00
#
_symmetry.space_group_name_H-M   'P 1'
#
loop_
_entity.id
_entity.type
_entity.pdbx_description
1 polymer ?
#
loop_
_entity_poly.entity_id
_entity_poly.type
_entity_poly.pdbx_seq_one_letter_code
_entity_poly.pdbx_strand_id
1 'polypeptide(L)'
;MIQAFDNVFYLILHCLNLITYAYFLFRIFFMIDGVNEEYSTDKTTTYLWHFTAVTMLPMLLVGIYLIFRNNGINGTWLYFNLLFLMSLFQLILEVLVYTKRIYKDLGVKNS
;
A
#
# COMPACT_ATOMS: atom_id res chain seq x y z
N MET A 1 5.62 24.26 2.11
CA MET A 1 4.93 22.94 2.10
C MET A 1 3.76 22.93 1.13
N ILE A 2 2.72 23.75 1.31
CA ILE A 2 1.58 23.81 0.36
C ILE A 2 2.04 24.24 -1.05
N GLN A 3 2.84 25.31 -1.16
CA GLN A 3 3.45 25.73 -2.43
C GLN A 3 4.43 24.70 -3.02
N ALA A 4 4.97 23.81 -2.18
CA ALA A 4 5.93 22.78 -2.61
C ALA A 4 5.22 21.55 -3.21
N PHE A 5 3.92 21.38 -2.93
CA PHE A 5 3.06 20.34 -3.49
C PHE A 5 2.18 20.85 -4.63
N ASP A 6 2.45 22.07 -5.11
CA ASP A 6 1.68 22.82 -6.13
C ASP A 6 0.23 23.17 -5.70
N ASN A 7 -0.47 22.23 -5.06
CA ASN A 7 -1.83 22.36 -4.57
C ASN A 7 -2.00 21.69 -3.20
N VAL A 8 -2.77 22.33 -2.30
CA VAL A 8 -3.12 21.77 -0.98
C VAL A 8 -3.84 20.42 -1.11
N PHE A 9 -4.64 20.24 -2.16
CA PHE A 9 -5.32 18.98 -2.45
C PHE A 9 -4.33 17.81 -2.60
N TYR A 10 -3.23 18.01 -3.34
CA TYR A 10 -2.21 16.98 -3.52
C TYR A 10 -1.44 16.67 -2.23
N LEU A 11 -1.21 17.69 -1.40
CA LEU A 11 -0.62 17.48 -0.07
C LEU A 11 -1.53 16.62 0.82
N ILE A 12 -2.84 16.89 0.83
CA ILE A 12 -3.82 16.09 1.60
C ILE A 12 -3.83 14.65 1.10
N LEU A 13 -3.88 14.44 -0.21
CA LEU A 13 -3.91 13.10 -0.81
C LEU A 13 -2.62 12.32 -0.51
N HIS A 14 -1.46 12.98 -0.55
CA HIS A 14 -0.18 12.40 -0.15
C HIS A 14 -0.17 12.00 1.33
N CYS A 15 -0.63 12.87 2.22
CA CYS A 15 -0.72 12.57 3.65
C CYS A 15 -1.65 11.39 3.94
N LEU A 16 -2.83 11.33 3.29
CA LEU A 16 -3.76 10.21 3.42
C LEU A 16 -3.10 8.89 2.98
N ASN A 17 -2.40 8.91 1.85
CA ASN A 17 -1.69 7.72 1.36
C ASN A 17 -0.62 7.25 2.36
N LEU A 18 0.17 8.18 2.93
CA LEU A 18 1.18 7.84 3.93
C LEU A 18 0.57 7.28 5.21
N ILE A 19 -0.56 7.82 5.67
CA ILE A 19 -1.26 7.30 6.85
C ILE A 19 -1.69 5.85 6.60
N THR A 20 -2.25 5.56 5.43
CA THR A 20 -2.64 4.19 5.07
C THR A 20 -1.43 3.24 5.04
N TYR A 21 -0.32 3.65 4.42
CA TYR A 21 0.92 2.86 4.41
C TYR A 21 1.49 2.65 5.82
N ALA A 22 1.54 3.70 6.63
CA ALA A 22 2.03 3.64 8.01
C ALA A 22 1.15 2.72 8.87
N TYR A 23 -0.17 2.83 8.73
CA TYR A 23 -1.11 1.96 9.42
C TYR A 23 -0.92 0.50 9.02
N PHE A 24 -0.79 0.22 7.72
CA PHE A 24 -0.54 -1.14 7.23
C PHE A 24 0.77 -1.74 7.76
N LEU A 25 1.86 -0.97 7.72
CA LEU A 25 3.15 -1.40 8.29
C LEU A 25 3.07 -1.61 9.79
N PHE A 26 2.39 -0.72 10.52
CA PHE A 26 2.17 -0.85 11.96
C PHE A 26 1.45 -2.16 12.28
N ARG A 27 0.41 -2.51 11.51
CA ARG A 27 -0.29 -3.79 11.67
C ARG A 27 0.63 -4.98 11.44
N ILE A 28 1.47 -4.96 10.42
CA ILE A 28 2.41 -6.07 10.16
C ILE A 28 3.45 -6.21 11.28
N PHE A 29 4.02 -5.11 11.77
CA PHE A 29 5.08 -5.18 12.78
C PHE A 29 4.58 -5.47 14.20
N PHE A 30 3.38 -5.00 14.56
CA PHE A 30 2.88 -5.06 15.95
C PHE A 30 1.62 -5.89 16.14
N MET A 31 0.86 -6.16 15.07
CA MET A 31 -0.45 -6.84 15.13
C MET A 31 -0.58 -7.92 14.06
N ILE A 32 0.51 -8.67 13.82
CA ILE A 32 0.60 -9.63 12.72
C ILE A 32 -0.43 -10.75 12.80
N ASP A 33 -0.79 -11.18 14.02
CA ASP A 33 -1.81 -12.22 14.21
C ASP A 33 -3.17 -11.77 13.67
N GLY A 34 -3.56 -10.51 13.89
CA GLY A 34 -4.79 -9.95 13.33
C GLY A 34 -4.75 -9.79 11.80
N VAL A 35 -3.57 -9.60 11.21
CA VAL A 35 -3.39 -9.61 9.75
C VAL A 35 -3.55 -11.03 9.21
N ASN A 36 -2.91 -12.01 9.86
CA ASN A 36 -3.02 -13.42 9.46
C ASN A 36 -4.46 -13.94 9.56
N GLU A 37 -5.21 -13.55 10.59
CA GLU A 37 -6.63 -13.87 10.73
C GLU A 37 -7.48 -13.25 9.61
N GLU A 38 -7.29 -11.96 9.32
CA GLU A 38 -8.03 -11.25 8.27
C GLU A 38 -7.84 -11.90 6.89
N TYR A 39 -6.60 -12.26 6.56
CA TYR A 39 -6.28 -12.91 5.28
C TYR A 39 -6.44 -14.44 5.31
N SER A 40 -6.86 -15.02 6.43
CA SER A 40 -6.97 -16.48 6.63
C SER A 40 -5.68 -17.22 6.27
N THR A 41 -4.53 -16.61 6.58
CA THR A 41 -3.21 -17.13 6.24
C THR A 41 -2.56 -17.83 7.44
N ASP A 42 -1.86 -18.94 7.16
CA ASP A 42 -1.14 -19.70 8.19
C ASP A 42 0.11 -18.94 8.69
N LYS A 43 0.63 -19.30 9.88
CA LYS A 43 1.81 -18.69 10.51
C LYS A 43 3.06 -18.73 9.63
N THR A 44 3.14 -19.65 8.68
CA THR A 44 4.19 -19.72 7.67
C THR A 44 4.25 -18.48 6.77
N THR A 45 3.13 -17.78 6.57
CA THR A 45 3.06 -16.52 5.79
C THR A 45 3.54 -15.30 6.55
N THR A 46 3.68 -15.38 7.87
CA THR A 46 4.20 -14.29 8.72
C THR A 46 5.53 -13.75 8.21
N TYR A 47 6.44 -14.63 7.77
CA TYR A 47 7.72 -14.21 7.20
C TYR A 47 7.54 -13.40 5.91
N LEU A 48 6.62 -13.81 5.04
CA LEU A 48 6.32 -13.09 3.79
C LEU A 48 5.74 -11.71 4.06
N TRP A 49 4.87 -11.58 5.08
CA TRP A 49 4.36 -10.28 5.51
C TRP A 49 5.47 -9.34 5.97
N HIS A 50 6.40 -9.82 6.78
CA HIS A 50 7.55 -9.03 7.22
C HIS A 50 8.47 -8.63 6.07
N PHE A 51 8.74 -9.56 5.13
CA PHE A 51 9.51 -9.26 3.93
C PHE A 51 8.85 -8.14 3.11
N THR A 52 7.54 -8.23 2.90
CA THR A 52 6.76 -7.18 2.23
C THR A 52 6.80 -5.86 2.99
N ALA A 53 6.66 -5.88 4.32
CA ALA A 53 6.74 -4.67 5.14
C ALA A 53 8.11 -3.99 5.06
N VAL A 54 9.20 -4.75 5.12
CA VAL A 54 10.56 -4.20 5.01
C VAL A 54 10.84 -3.60 3.64
N THR A 55 10.25 -4.15 2.56
CA THR A 55 10.38 -3.57 1.21
C THR A 55 9.52 -2.33 1.01
N MET A 56 8.39 -2.21 1.72
CA MET A 56 7.51 -1.04 1.69
C MET A 56 7.96 0.09 2.63
N LEU A 57 8.67 -0.21 3.72
CA LEU A 57 9.13 0.77 4.71
C LEU A 57 9.95 1.92 4.10
N PRO A 58 10.91 1.69 3.17
CA PRO A 58 11.62 2.76 2.48
C PRO A 58 10.69 3.73 1.74
N MET A 59 9.60 3.24 1.14
CA MET A 59 8.64 4.13 0.46
C MET A 59 7.93 5.05 1.45
N LEU A 60 7.54 4.54 2.61
CA LEU A 60 6.96 5.37 3.67
C LEU A 60 7.95 6.46 4.13
N LEU A 61 9.20 6.07 4.41
CA LEU A 61 10.23 7.01 4.87
C LEU A 61 10.53 8.11 3.84
N VAL A 62 10.65 7.73 2.56
CA VAL A 62 10.82 8.70 1.46
C VAL A 62 9.61 9.62 1.35
N GLY A 63 8.40 9.07 1.46
CA GLY A 63 7.18 9.86 1.43
C GLY A 63 7.07 10.90 2.55
N ILE A 64 7.48 10.53 3.77
CA ILE A 64 7.60 11.46 4.90
C ILE A 64 8.65 12.52 4.59
N TYR A 65 9.81 12.14 4.06
CA TYR A 65 10.86 13.08 3.68
C TYR A 65 10.38 14.11 2.64
N LEU A 66 9.59 13.70 1.65
CA LEU A 66 9.06 14.59 0.60
C LEU A 66 8.18 15.71 1.15
N ILE A 67 7.51 15.51 2.28
CA ILE A 67 6.69 16.53 2.94
C ILE A 67 7.55 17.72 3.40
N PHE A 68 8.75 17.45 3.91
CA PHE A 68 9.65 18.45 4.49
C PHE A 68 10.69 18.98 3.50
N ARG A 69 10.73 18.46 2.27
CA ARG A 69 11.71 18.83 1.25
C ARG A 69 11.42 20.23 0.70
N ASN A 70 12.44 21.09 0.65
CA ASN A 70 12.32 22.48 0.17
C ASN A 70 11.85 22.59 -1.30
N ASN A 71 12.31 21.69 -2.18
CA ASN A 71 11.87 21.63 -3.58
C ASN A 71 10.57 20.82 -3.77
N GLY A 72 9.94 20.37 -2.68
CA GLY A 72 8.70 19.59 -2.70
C GLY A 72 8.74 18.38 -3.62
N ILE A 73 7.66 18.20 -4.39
CA ILE A 73 7.44 17.08 -5.32
C ILE A 73 8.15 17.25 -6.68
N ASN A 74 8.79 18.38 -6.93
CA ASN A 74 9.46 18.61 -8.20
C ASN A 74 10.63 17.61 -8.37
N GLY A 75 10.61 16.89 -9.50
CA GLY A 75 11.58 15.85 -9.83
C GLY A 75 11.35 14.50 -9.13
N THR A 76 10.23 14.30 -8.43
CA THR A 76 9.95 13.03 -7.72
C THR A 76 8.83 12.23 -8.36
N TRP A 77 8.54 12.48 -9.64
CA TRP A 77 7.51 11.78 -10.41
C TRP A 77 7.65 10.26 -10.38
N LEU A 78 8.88 9.75 -10.39
CA LEU A 78 9.14 8.31 -10.33
C LEU A 78 8.56 7.68 -9.05
N TYR A 79 8.68 8.36 -7.91
CA TYR A 79 8.14 7.88 -6.63
C TYR A 79 6.62 7.74 -6.69
N PHE A 80 5.92 8.76 -7.20
CA PHE A 80 4.46 8.75 -7.30
C PHE A 80 3.96 7.74 -8.33
N ASN A 81 4.60 7.66 -9.49
CA ASN A 81 4.27 6.68 -10.52
C ASN A 81 4.47 5.26 -10.01
N LEU A 82 5.55 5.01 -9.27
CA LEU A 82 5.81 3.69 -8.70
C LEU A 82 4.75 3.31 -7.66
N LEU A 83 4.41 4.21 -6.73
CA LEU A 83 3.34 3.97 -5.76
C LEU A 83 1.98 3.73 -6.42
N PHE A 84 1.66 4.53 -7.44
CA PHE A 84 0.44 4.36 -8.21
C PHE A 84 0.40 2.98 -8.89
N LEU A 85 1.48 2.58 -9.57
CA LEU A 85 1.57 1.28 -10.22
C LEU A 85 1.47 0.13 -9.22
N MET A 86 2.16 0.21 -8.09
CA MET A 86 2.05 -0.81 -7.03
C MET A 86 0.62 -0.93 -6.52
N SER A 87 -0.05 0.19 -6.28
CA SER A 87 -1.44 0.23 -5.83
C SER A 87 -2.40 -0.31 -6.90
N LEU A 88 -2.16 0.02 -8.17
CA LEU A 88 -2.95 -0.45 -9.30
C LEU A 88 -2.83 -1.97 -9.47
N PHE A 89 -1.61 -2.51 -9.43
CA PHE A 89 -1.40 -3.96 -9.54
C PHE A 89 -1.94 -4.71 -8.32
N GLN A 90 -1.83 -4.15 -7.12
CA GLN A 90 -2.47 -4.68 -5.92
C GLN A 90 -4.00 -4.76 -6.10
N LEU A 91 -4.62 -3.67 -6.55
CA LEU A 91 -6.06 -3.61 -6.83
C LEU A 91 -6.48 -4.65 -7.87
N ILE A 92 -5.73 -4.77 -8.97
CA ILE A 92 -6.01 -5.77 -10.02
C ILE A 92 -5.97 -7.19 -9.43
N LEU A 93 -4.95 -7.52 -8.64
CA LEU A 93 -4.85 -8.83 -8.00
C LEU A 93 -6.01 -9.10 -7.06
N GLU A 94 -6.39 -8.13 -6.22
CA GLU A 94 -7.53 -8.27 -5.31
C GLU A 94 -8.83 -8.47 -6.06
N VAL A 95 -9.10 -7.69 -7.10
CA VAL A 95 -10.29 -7.85 -7.95
C VAL A 95 -10.31 -9.24 -8.59
N LEU A 96 -9.19 -9.72 -9.12
CA LEU A 96 -9.10 -11.06 -9.73
C LEU A 96 -9.35 -12.18 -8.71
N VAL A 97 -8.74 -12.10 -7.53
CA VAL A 97 -8.91 -13.10 -6.44
C VAL A 97 -10.35 -13.08 -5.94
N TYR A 98 -10.91 -11.90 -5.70
CA TYR A 98 -12.27 -11.76 -5.20
C TYR A 98 -13.31 -12.24 -6.23
N THR A 99 -13.12 -11.90 -7.50
CA THR A 99 -13.95 -12.38 -8.60
C THR A 99 -13.90 -13.91 -8.71
N LYS A 100 -12.72 -14.53 -8.61
CA LYS A 100 -12.58 -15.99 -8.57
C LYS A 100 -13.31 -16.62 -7.39
N ARG A 101 -13.26 -15.98 -6.21
CA ARG A 101 -13.99 -16.42 -5.01
C ARG A 101 -15.50 -16.39 -5.25
N ILE A 102 -16.04 -15.30 -5.80
CA ILE A 102 -17.46 -15.18 -6.15
C ILE A 102 -17.89 -16.28 -7.13
N TYR A 103 -17.14 -16.50 -8.23
CA TYR A 103 -17.50 -17.54 -9.19
C TYR A 103 -17.50 -18.94 -8.58
N LYS A 104 -16.54 -19.21 -7.68
CA LYS A 104 -16.50 -20.47 -6.91
C LYS A 104 -17.74 -20.62 -6.02
N ASP A 105 -18.13 -19.56 -5.31
CA ASP A 105 -19.28 -19.57 -4.41
C ASP A 105 -20.62 -19.72 -5.17
N LEU A 106 -20.68 -19.20 -6.40
CA LEU A 106 -21.82 -19.37 -7.31
C LEU A 106 -21.87 -20.74 -8.02
N GLY A 107 -20.89 -21.62 -7.79
CA GLY A 107 -20.84 -22.95 -8.42
C GLY A 107 -20.57 -22.90 -9.93
N VAL A 108 -20.14 -21.75 -10.47
CA VAL A 108 -19.78 -21.60 -11.87
C VAL A 108 -18.40 -22.23 -12.04
N LYS A 109 -18.30 -23.34 -12.79
CA LYS A 109 -17.02 -23.94 -13.14
C LYS A 109 -16.22 -22.93 -13.96
N ASN A 110 -15.19 -22.36 -13.35
CA ASN A 110 -14.17 -21.65 -14.11
C ASN A 110 -13.53 -22.67 -15.07
N SER A 111 -13.75 -22.48 -16.38
CA SER A 111 -13.01 -23.19 -17.42
C SER A 111 -11.53 -22.77 -17.40
#